data_AF-A0A956NVD9-F1
#
_entry.id   AF-A0A956NVD9-F1
#
_cell.length_a   1.000
_cell.length_b   1.000
_cell.length_c   1.000
_cell.angle_alpha   90.00
_cell.angle_beta   90.00
_cell.angle_gamma   90.00
#
_symmetry.space_group_name_H-M   'P 1'
#
loop_
_entity.id
_entity.type
_entity.pdbx_description
1 polymer ?
#
loop_
_entity_poly.entity_id
_entity_poly.type
_entity_poly.pdbx_seq_one_letter_code
_entity_poly.pdbx_strand_id
1 'polypeptide(L)'
;MKKQLDVSETLNQFKLILLEEKEALIKNDSERVFATIAEKEAFMEILPTLDTTGLSKADYTKLVAEIKELQETNLLLTKQALHYQEKMMEAITDSAKTSGSTYSKNGQYSAEKRAAIIDQSL
;
A
#
# COMPACT_ATOMS: atom_id res chain seq x y z
N MET A 1 11.21 26.63 28.71
CA MET A 1 10.25 25.52 28.84
C MET A 1 9.62 25.20 27.48
N LYS A 2 10.45 24.95 26.46
CA LYS A 2 10.04 24.59 25.09
C LYS A 2 10.78 23.30 24.76
N LYS A 3 10.09 22.33 24.15
CA LYS A 3 10.61 21.03 23.67
C LYS A 3 10.75 19.93 24.71
N GLN A 4 9.67 19.67 25.43
CA GLN A 4 9.21 18.29 25.56
C GLN A 4 7.98 18.26 24.65
N LEU A 5 8.11 17.77 23.41
CA LEU A 5 6.90 17.34 22.71
C LEU A 5 6.34 16.24 23.60
N ASP A 6 5.13 16.43 24.12
CA ASP A 6 4.48 15.39 24.91
C ASP A 6 4.49 14.12 24.06
N VAL A 7 5.09 13.06 24.59
CA VAL A 7 5.17 11.75 23.94
C VAL A 7 3.77 11.32 23.50
N SER A 8 2.76 11.61 24.33
CA SER A 8 1.36 11.31 24.06
C SER A 8 0.82 12.08 22.85
N GLU A 9 1.19 13.36 22.71
CA GLU A 9 0.78 14.20 21.59
C GLU A 9 1.40 13.70 20.28
N THR A 10 2.70 13.41 20.30
CA THR A 10 3.41 12.90 19.11
C THR A 10 2.82 11.57 18.65
N LEU A 11 2.56 10.65 19.58
CA LEU A 11 1.94 9.37 19.26
C LEU A 11 0.50 9.52 18.76
N ASN A 12 -0.28 10.47 19.30
CA ASN A 12 -1.61 10.76 18.78
C ASN A 12 -1.58 11.31 17.36
N GLN A 13 -0.66 12.23 17.05
CA GLN A 13 -0.50 12.74 15.69
C GLN A 13 -0.10 11.62 14.72
N PHE A 14 0.83 10.75 15.12
CA PHE A 14 1.19 9.58 14.32
C PHE A 14 -0.02 8.66 14.10
N LYS A 15 -0.81 8.40 15.15
CA LYS A 15 -2.04 7.62 15.05
C LYS A 15 -3.05 8.21 14.06
N LEU A 16 -3.21 9.54 14.03
CA LEU A 16 -4.10 10.22 13.08
C LEU A 16 -3.66 9.99 11.63
N ILE A 17 -2.37 10.05 11.35
CA ILE A 17 -1.83 9.76 10.00
C ILE A 17 -2.16 8.32 9.60
N LEU A 18 -2.08 7.36 10.52
CA LEU A 18 -2.42 5.96 10.24
C LEU A 18 -3.92 5.74 9.99
N LEU A 19 -4.77 6.47 10.71
CA LEU A 19 -6.22 6.46 10.45
C LEU A 19 -6.53 7.04 9.08
N GLU A 20 -5.83 8.11 8.70
CA GLU A 20 -6.00 8.71 7.39
C GLU A 20 -5.50 7.81 6.26
N GLU A 21 -4.35 7.16 6.43
CA GLU A 21 -3.86 6.14 5.50
C GLU A 21 -4.87 5.00 5.34
N LYS A 22 -5.47 4.53 6.44
CA LYS A 22 -6.51 3.49 6.40
C LYS A 22 -7.68 3.93 5.51
N GLU A 23 -8.19 5.15 5.72
CA GLU A 23 -9.31 5.68 4.94
C GLU A 23 -8.93 5.87 3.46
N ALA A 24 -7.72 6.33 3.18
CA ALA A 24 -7.20 6.47 1.81
C ALA A 24 -7.09 5.10 1.11
N LEU A 25 -6.57 4.07 1.81
CA LEU A 25 -6.50 2.70 1.30
C LEU A 25 -7.88 2.12 1.01
N ILE A 26 -8.86 2.32 1.89
CA ILE A 26 -10.25 1.88 1.68
C ILE A 26 -10.87 2.55 0.45
N LYS A 27 -10.57 3.84 0.23
CA LYS A 27 -11.07 4.62 -0.91
C LYS A 27 -10.26 4.43 -2.19
N ASN A 28 -9.17 3.67 -2.16
CA ASN A 28 -8.19 3.55 -3.24
C ASN A 28 -7.61 4.92 -3.67
N ASP A 29 -7.54 5.88 -2.76
CA ASP A 29 -6.97 7.20 -3.00
C ASP A 29 -5.44 7.12 -2.98
N SER A 30 -4.88 6.82 -4.15
CA SER A 30 -3.45 6.56 -4.31
C SER A 30 -2.61 7.80 -3.99
N GLU A 31 -3.08 9.00 -4.36
CA GLU A 31 -2.38 10.25 -4.08
C GLU A 31 -2.27 10.48 -2.57
N ARG A 32 -3.36 10.26 -1.83
CA ARG A 32 -3.31 10.41 -0.38
C ARG A 32 -2.48 9.33 0.29
N VAL A 33 -2.55 8.07 -0.17
CA VAL A 33 -1.68 6.99 0.33
C VAL A 33 -0.20 7.41 0.19
N PHE A 34 0.22 7.93 -0.96
CA PHE A 34 1.59 8.42 -1.15
C PHE A 34 1.95 9.58 -0.21
N ALA A 35 1.05 10.56 -0.04
CA ALA A 35 1.27 11.67 0.87
C ALA A 35 1.45 11.19 2.34
N THR A 36 0.65 10.23 2.79
CA THR A 36 0.78 9.67 4.14
C THR A 36 2.09 8.91 4.36
N ILE A 37 2.70 8.33 3.32
CA ILE A 37 4.02 7.71 3.42
C ILE A 37 5.09 8.76 3.77
N ALA A 38 5.10 9.89 3.06
CA ALA A 38 6.04 10.98 3.33
C ALA A 38 5.87 11.56 4.75
N GLU A 39 4.62 11.70 5.20
CA GLU A 39 4.33 12.11 6.58
C GLU A 39 4.86 11.09 7.60
N LYS A 40 4.67 9.78 7.37
CA LYS A 40 5.21 8.72 8.24
C LYS A 40 6.74 8.73 8.31
N GLU A 41 7.43 8.98 7.20
CA GLU A 41 8.90 9.10 7.16
C GLU A 41 9.38 10.24 8.06
N ALA A 42 8.70 11.38 8.08
CA ALA A 42 9.03 12.48 8.99
C ALA A 42 8.91 12.07 10.47
N PHE A 43 7.95 11.21 10.82
CA PHE A 43 7.83 10.68 12.17
C PHE A 43 8.91 9.66 12.53
N MET A 44 9.49 8.93 11.57
CA MET A 44 10.60 7.99 11.84
C MET A 44 11.86 8.70 12.37
N GLU A 45 12.05 9.97 12.04
CA GLU A 45 13.13 10.81 12.59
C GLU A 45 12.81 11.31 14.01
N ILE A 46 11.53 11.48 14.33
CA ILE A 46 11.07 12.07 15.60
C ILE A 46 10.93 11.00 16.69
N LEU A 47 10.36 9.82 16.36
CA LEU A 47 10.06 8.78 17.35
C LEU A 47 11.27 8.33 18.19
N PRO A 48 12.50 8.16 17.63
CA PRO A 48 13.67 7.78 18.42
C PRO A 48 14.15 8.86 19.39
N THR A 49 13.77 10.12 19.14
CA THR A 49 14.18 11.28 19.94
C THR A 49 13.24 11.56 21.12
N LEU A 50 12.15 10.80 21.22
CA LEU A 50 11.16 10.96 22.28
C LEU A 50 11.76 10.59 23.64
N ASP A 51 11.78 11.58 24.53
CA ASP A 51 12.21 11.39 25.91
C ASP A 51 11.06 10.85 26.75
N THR A 52 11.17 9.59 27.15
CA THR A 52 10.20 8.92 28.04
C THR A 52 10.60 9.00 29.51
N THR A 53 11.64 9.76 29.88
CA THR A 53 12.05 9.87 31.29
C THR A 53 10.95 10.53 32.13
N GLY A 54 10.55 9.87 33.20
CA GLY A 54 9.48 10.33 34.10
C GLY A 54 8.05 9.97 33.68
N LEU A 55 7.84 9.34 32.52
CA LEU A 55 6.53 8.81 32.11
C LEU A 55 6.37 7.35 32.57
N SER A 56 5.18 6.99 33.06
CA SER A 56 4.87 5.60 33.32
C SER A 56 4.62 4.90 31.99
N LYS A 57 5.11 3.66 31.86
CA LYS A 57 4.82 2.82 30.68
C LYS A 57 3.31 2.70 30.43
N ALA A 58 2.50 2.74 31.48
CA ALA A 58 1.03 2.70 31.37
C ALA A 58 0.46 3.89 30.57
N ASP A 59 1.12 5.05 30.60
CA ASP A 59 0.59 6.31 30.05
C ASP A 59 0.51 6.30 28.52
N TYR A 60 1.42 5.57 27.86
CA TYR A 60 1.49 5.51 26.39
C TYR A 60 1.33 4.09 25.82
N THR A 61 1.29 3.04 26.64
CA THR A 61 1.14 1.65 26.16
C THR A 61 -0.13 1.45 25.33
N LYS A 62 -1.25 2.07 25.75
CA LYS A 62 -2.51 1.98 25.00
C LYS A 62 -2.38 2.58 23.60
N LEU A 63 -1.77 3.77 23.49
CA LEU A 63 -1.56 4.43 22.20
C LEU A 63 -0.63 3.63 21.29
N VAL A 64 0.44 3.05 21.83
CA VAL A 64 1.35 2.20 21.06
C VAL A 64 0.64 0.94 20.56
N ALA A 65 -0.24 0.34 21.36
CA ALA A 65 -1.05 -0.80 20.93
C ALA A 65 -2.01 -0.41 19.78
N GLU A 66 -2.73 0.70 19.91
CA GLU A 66 -3.61 1.23 18.84
C GLU A 66 -2.84 1.52 17.54
N ILE A 67 -1.66 2.15 17.64
CA ILE A 67 -0.77 2.42 16.50
C ILE A 67 -0.36 1.11 15.83
N LYS A 68 -0.01 0.08 16.62
CA LYS A 68 0.38 -1.22 16.09
C LYS A 68 -0.77 -1.87 15.33
N GLU A 69 -1.97 -1.91 15.91
CA GLU A 69 -3.16 -2.48 15.26
C GLU A 69 -3.51 -1.75 13.95
N LEU A 70 -3.37 -0.41 13.93
CA LEU A 70 -3.59 0.38 12.72
C LEU A 70 -2.56 0.08 11.64
N GLN A 71 -1.27 -0.04 11.99
CA GLN A 71 -0.22 -0.45 11.04
C GLN A 71 -0.49 -1.84 10.45
N GLU A 72 -0.88 -2.80 11.29
CA GLU A 72 -1.24 -4.15 10.84
C GLU A 72 -2.44 -4.12 9.89
N THR A 73 -3.43 -3.27 10.16
CA THR A 73 -4.60 -3.08 9.30
C THR A 73 -4.21 -2.48 7.95
N ASN A 74 -3.40 -1.41 7.93
CA ASN A 74 -2.97 -0.76 6.70
C ASN A 74 -2.11 -1.70 5.84
N LEU A 75 -1.26 -2.50 6.48
CA LEU A 75 -0.48 -3.55 5.80
C LEU A 75 -1.40 -4.61 5.18
N LEU A 76 -2.44 -5.03 5.90
CA LEU A 76 -3.40 -6.01 5.39
C LEU A 76 -4.15 -5.48 4.16
N LEU A 77 -4.67 -4.24 4.24
CA LEU A 77 -5.35 -3.58 3.11
C LEU A 77 -4.43 -3.48 1.88
N THR A 78 -3.18 -3.06 2.09
CA THR A 78 -2.17 -2.99 1.02
C THR A 78 -1.92 -4.35 0.38
N LYS A 79 -1.72 -5.40 1.19
CA LYS A 79 -1.52 -6.76 0.69
C LYS A 79 -2.73 -7.27 -0.09
N GLN A 80 -3.94 -6.98 0.37
CA GLN A 80 -5.18 -7.35 -0.32
C GLN A 80 -5.29 -6.67 -1.69
N ALA A 81 -4.97 -5.37 -1.76
CA ALA A 81 -4.99 -4.62 -3.02
C ALA A 81 -3.97 -5.19 -4.03
N LEU A 82 -2.73 -5.44 -3.59
CA LEU A 82 -1.69 -6.06 -4.42
C LEU A 82 -2.11 -7.46 -4.90
N HIS A 83 -2.61 -8.29 -3.99
CA HIS A 83 -3.07 -9.64 -4.33
C HIS A 83 -4.19 -9.63 -5.38
N TYR A 84 -5.15 -8.72 -5.26
CA TYR A 84 -6.22 -8.58 -6.25
C TYR A 84 -5.66 -8.16 -7.62
N GLN A 85 -4.74 -7.21 -7.65
CA GLN A 85 -4.08 -6.75 -8.89
C GLN A 85 -3.30 -7.91 -9.56
N GLU A 86 -2.54 -8.68 -8.78
CA GLU A 86 -1.84 -9.88 -9.28
C GLU A 86 -2.82 -10.88 -9.90
N LYS A 87 -3.90 -11.22 -9.18
CA LYS A 87 -4.91 -12.18 -9.65
C LYS A 87 -5.66 -11.70 -10.90
N MET A 88 -5.92 -10.40 -11.00
CA MET A 88 -6.50 -9.80 -12.20
C MET A 88 -5.57 -9.98 -13.40
N MET A 89 -4.27 -9.68 -13.24
CA MET A 89 -3.28 -9.81 -14.31
C MET A 89 -3.09 -11.26 -14.73
N GLU A 90 -3.02 -12.20 -13.78
CA GLU A 90 -3.00 -13.64 -14.07
C GLU A 90 -4.19 -14.03 -14.96
N ALA A 91 -5.41 -13.65 -14.59
CA ALA A 91 -6.62 -13.96 -15.34
C ALA A 91 -6.61 -13.38 -16.78
N ILE A 92 -6.12 -12.14 -16.96
CA ILE A 92 -5.96 -11.53 -18.28
C ILE A 92 -4.96 -12.36 -19.11
N THR A 93 -3.79 -12.69 -18.56
CA THR A 93 -2.77 -13.46 -19.28
C THR A 93 -3.22 -14.88 -19.63
N ASP A 94 -3.98 -15.53 -18.76
CA ASP A 94 -4.49 -16.88 -19.01
C ASP A 94 -5.59 -16.91 -20.08
N SER A 95 -6.43 -15.87 -20.14
CA SER A 95 -7.39 -15.68 -21.22
C SER A 95 -6.71 -15.49 -22.59
N ALA A 96 -5.57 -14.78 -22.62
CA ALA A 96 -4.77 -14.57 -23.82
C ALA A 96 -4.08 -15.86 -24.31
N LYS A 97 -3.65 -16.74 -23.39
CA LYS A 97 -3.06 -18.05 -23.74
C LYS A 97 -4.09 -19.01 -24.36
N THR A 98 -5.33 -19.00 -23.88
CA THR A 98 -6.39 -19.90 -24.37
C THR A 98 -7.01 -19.45 -25.71
N SER A 99 -7.04 -18.15 -25.99
CA SER A 99 -7.53 -17.60 -27.26
C SER A 99 -6.56 -17.79 -28.45
N GLY A 100 -5.30 -18.20 -28.20
CA GLY A 100 -4.37 -18.66 -29.24
C GLY A 100 -4.51 -20.13 -29.65
N SER A 101 -5.31 -20.92 -28.92
CA SER A 101 -5.39 -22.39 -29.04
C SER A 101 -6.71 -22.92 -29.63
N THR A 102 -7.52 -22.06 -30.23
CA THR A 102 -8.71 -22.48 -31.00
C THR A 102 -8.48 -22.16 -32.47
N TYR A 103 -8.42 -23.21 -33.29
CA TYR A 103 -8.12 -23.26 -34.73
C TYR A 103 -6.64 -23.23 -35.14
N SER A 104 -6.03 -24.41 -35.19
CA SER A 104 -5.83 -25.08 -36.49
C SER A 104 -5.60 -26.57 -36.27
N LYS A 105 -6.63 -27.38 -36.51
CA LYS A 105 -6.50 -28.84 -36.60
C LYS A 105 -6.14 -29.31 -38.01
N ASN A 106 -6.03 -28.40 -38.99
CA ASN A 106 -5.55 -28.60 -40.36
C ASN A 106 -5.87 -27.30 -41.12
N GLY A 107 -4.86 -26.60 -41.63
CA GLY A 107 -5.08 -25.42 -42.47
C GLY A 107 -3.88 -24.49 -42.45
N GLN A 108 -3.05 -24.58 -43.48
CA GLN A 108 -2.08 -23.56 -43.86
C GLN A 108 -2.73 -22.16 -43.84
N TYR A 109 -2.15 -21.18 -43.14
CA TYR A 109 -1.94 -19.84 -43.74
C TYR A 109 -0.95 -18.96 -42.96
N SER A 110 0.11 -18.57 -43.68
CA SER A 110 1.02 -17.41 -43.55
C SER A 110 1.35 -16.83 -42.15
N ALA A 111 2.61 -17.00 -41.75
CA ALA A 111 3.26 -16.43 -40.58
C ALA A 111 3.65 -14.93 -40.72
N GLU A 112 2.86 -14.13 -41.43
CA GLU A 112 3.26 -12.78 -41.85
C GLU A 112 2.18 -11.75 -41.51
N LYS A 113 1.85 -11.55 -40.23
CA LYS A 113 1.14 -10.32 -39.77
C LYS A 113 0.96 -10.13 -38.26
N ARG A 114 1.75 -10.78 -37.39
CA ARG A 114 1.59 -10.60 -35.92
C ARG A 114 2.53 -9.58 -35.27
N ALA A 115 3.41 -8.93 -36.02
CA ALA A 115 4.32 -7.92 -35.47
C ALA A 115 3.74 -6.49 -35.44
N ALA A 116 2.58 -6.23 -36.07
CA ALA A 116 2.08 -4.86 -36.26
C ALA A 116 1.06 -4.38 -35.20
N ILE A 117 0.58 -5.24 -34.30
CA ILE A 117 -0.49 -4.86 -33.35
C ILE A 117 0.09 -4.43 -31.99
N ILE A 118 1.32 -4.83 -31.66
CA ILE A 118 1.95 -4.48 -30.37
C ILE A 118 2.69 -3.13 -30.44
N ASP A 119 2.92 -2.57 -31.64
CA ASP A 119 3.72 -1.36 -31.86
C ASP A 119 2.90 -0.07 -32.04
N GLN A 120 1.58 -0.09 -31.81
CA GLN A 120 0.72 1.09 -32.04
C GLN A 120 0.10 1.71 -30.79
N SER A 121 0.75 1.55 -29.65
CA SER A 121 0.46 2.34 -28.46
C SER A 121 1.72 2.60 -27.65
N LEU A 122 2.54 3.54 -28.15
CA LEU A 122 3.53 4.33 -27.40
C LEU A 122 3.70 5.70 -28.08
#